data_AF-A0A7W6WG33-F1
#
_entry.id   AF-A0A7W6WG33-F1
#
_cell.length_a   1.000
_cell.length_b   1.000
_cell.length_c   1.000
_cell.angle_alpha   90.00
_cell.angle_beta   90.00
_cell.angle_gamma   90.00
#
_symmetry.space_group_name_H-M   'P 1'
#
loop_
_entity.id
_entity.type
_entity.pdbx_description
1 polymer ?
#
loop_
_entity_poly.entity_id
_entity_poly.type
_entity_poly.pdbx_seq_one_letter_code
_entity_poly.pdbx_strand_id
1 'polypeptide(L)' 'MTRDHFSAREMPLQNDDVEICKRIFDRVCTTHHITSDPERDHLASQIIYFYQHGVTNEQSLERLMASIAGAEKLTSP' A
#
# COMPACT_ATOMS: atom_id res chain seq x y z
N MET A 1 1.72 -33.65 8.64
CA MET A 1 1.43 -32.98 7.35
C MET A 1 1.78 -31.52 7.54
N THR A 2 2.90 -31.12 6.95
CA THR A 2 3.50 -29.80 7.13
C THR A 2 2.52 -28.75 6.60
N ARG A 3 2.09 -27.86 7.49
CA ARG A 3 1.29 -26.68 7.17
C ARG A 3 2.12 -25.84 6.20
N ASP A 4 1.81 -25.94 4.92
CA ASP A 4 2.38 -25.10 3.87
C ASP A 4 1.84 -23.67 4.06
N HIS A 5 2.43 -22.99 5.03
CA HIS A 5 2.35 -21.56 5.28
C HIS A 5 3.66 -21.01 4.72
N PHE A 6 3.76 -20.80 3.40
CA PHE A 6 4.72 -19.91 2.71
C PHE A 6 4.92 -20.40 1.28
N SER A 7 4.14 -19.86 0.34
CA SER A 7 4.57 -19.62 -1.05
C SER A 7 3.39 -19.13 -1.90
N ALA A 8 2.73 -18.04 -1.48
CA ALA A 8 2.40 -17.02 -2.46
C ALA A 8 3.71 -16.28 -2.72
N ARG A 9 4.65 -16.92 -3.43
CA ARG A 9 5.11 -16.42 -4.73
C ARG A 9 4.96 -14.91 -4.73
N GLU A 10 6.09 -14.23 -4.53
CA GLU A 10 6.38 -12.94 -5.13
C GLU A 10 5.96 -13.02 -6.62
N MET A 11 4.67 -12.87 -6.88
CA MET A 11 4.16 -12.79 -8.23
C MET A 11 4.66 -11.44 -8.71
N PRO A 12 5.47 -11.39 -9.80
CA PRO A 12 5.84 -10.11 -10.37
C PRO A 12 4.53 -9.39 -10.64
N LEU A 13 4.35 -8.21 -10.02
CA LEU A 13 3.21 -7.32 -10.26
C LEU A 13 2.97 -7.32 -11.76
N GLN A 14 1.82 -7.88 -12.20
CA GLN A 14 1.52 -7.83 -13.62
C GLN A 14 1.33 -6.37 -14.00
N ASN A 15 1.48 -6.04 -15.28
CA ASN A 15 1.38 -4.64 -15.71
C ASN A 15 0.05 -4.00 -15.26
N ASP A 16 -1.02 -4.80 -15.24
CA ASP A 16 -2.35 -4.42 -14.71
C ASP A 16 -2.33 -4.09 -13.21
N ASP A 17 -1.59 -4.88 -12.40
CA ASP A 17 -1.43 -4.63 -10.97
C ASP A 17 -0.62 -3.35 -10.69
N VAL A 18 0.39 -3.05 -11.52
CA VAL A 18 1.16 -1.82 -11.42
C VAL A 18 0.27 -0.59 -11.72
N GLU A 19 -0.62 -0.69 -12.70
CA GLU A 19 -1.58 0.37 -13.04
C GLU A 19 -2.58 0.61 -11.89
N ILE A 20 -2.98 -0.45 -11.18
CA ILE A 20 -3.82 -0.36 -9.97
C ILE A 20 -3.04 0.30 -8.83
N CYS A 21 -1.82 -0.18 -8.55
CA CYS A 21 -0.95 0.39 -7.51
C CYS A 21 -0.70 1.88 -7.74
N LYS A 22 -0.41 2.29 -8.99
CA LYS A 22 -0.22 3.70 -9.36
C LYS A 22 -1.47 4.53 -9.16
N ARG A 23 -2.65 4.03 -9.53
CA ARG A 23 -3.92 4.74 -9.33
C ARG A 23 -4.22 4.97 -7.85
N ILE A 24 -4.04 3.95 -7.02
CA ILE A 24 -4.21 4.09 -5.57
C ILE A 24 -3.18 5.06 -5.00
N PHE A 25 -1.93 4.93 -5.43
CA PHE A 25 -0.85 5.82 -5.02
C PHE A 25 -1.17 7.28 -5.33
N ASP A 26 -1.55 7.60 -6.56
CA ASP A 26 -1.91 8.97 -6.96
C ASP A 26 -3.11 9.50 -6.16
N ARG A 27 -4.11 8.64 -5.91
CA ARG A 27 -5.31 8.99 -5.16
C ARG A 27 -5.03 9.25 -3.69
N VAL A 28 -4.23 8.41 -3.03
CA VAL A 28 -3.80 8.61 -1.65
C VAL A 28 -2.90 9.84 -1.55
N CYS A 29 -1.98 10.01 -2.49
CA CYS A 29 -1.09 11.16 -2.57
C CYS A 29 -1.87 12.47 -2.67
N THR A 30 -2.92 12.51 -3.50
CA THR A 30 -3.82 13.64 -3.65
C THR A 30 -4.71 13.85 -2.42
N THR A 31 -5.29 12.77 -1.88
CA THR A 31 -6.23 12.83 -0.74
C THR A 31 -5.54 13.25 0.55
N HIS A 32 -4.33 12.74 0.80
CA HIS A 32 -3.54 13.02 1.99
C HIS A 32 -2.56 14.19 1.80
N HIS A 33 -2.57 14.85 0.64
CA HIS A 33 -1.65 15.94 0.30
C HIS A 33 -0.18 15.54 0.56
N ILE A 34 0.18 14.32 0.17
CA ILE A 34 1.55 13.82 0.32
C ILE A 34 2.42 14.49 -0.75
N THR A 35 3.11 15.54 -0.37
CA THR A 35 4.00 16.30 -1.28
C THR A 35 5.47 15.91 -1.13
N SER A 36 5.82 15.24 -0.04
CA SER A 36 7.20 14.86 0.26
C SER A 36 7.62 13.59 -0.49
N ASP A 37 8.74 13.67 -1.18
CA ASP A 37 9.39 12.54 -1.86
C ASP A 37 9.58 11.29 -0.97
N PRO A 38 10.08 11.40 0.28
CA PRO A 38 10.23 10.22 1.16
C PRO A 38 8.89 9.60 1.57
N GLU A 39 7.85 10.41 1.77
CA GLU A 39 6.51 9.91 2.10
C GLU A 39 5.89 9.18 0.91
N ARG A 40 6.13 9.68 -0.30
CA ARG A 40 5.74 9.04 -1.56
C ARG A 40 6.44 7.71 -1.76
N ASP A 41 7.75 7.66 -1.57
CA ASP A 41 8.50 6.40 -1.66
C ASP A 41 8.01 5.36 -0.64
N HIS A 42 7.79 5.81 0.61
CA HIS A 42 7.28 4.97 1.68
C HIS A 42 5.88 4.43 1.37
N LEU A 43 4.99 5.29 0.85
CA LEU A 43 3.64 4.90 0.45
C LEU A 43 3.66 3.89 -0.72
N ALA A 44 4.47 4.14 -1.74
CA ALA A 44 4.59 3.24 -2.90
C ALA A 44 5.05 1.84 -2.45
N SER A 45 6.05 1.79 -1.57
CA SER A 45 6.55 0.53 -1.00
C SER A 45 5.49 -0.20 -0.18
N GLN A 46 4.70 0.51 0.64
CA GLN A 46 3.59 -0.08 1.39
C GLN A 46 2.50 -0.63 0.46
N ILE A 47 2.09 0.13 -0.55
CA ILE A 47 1.09 -0.30 -1.53
C ILE A 47 1.51 -1.62 -2.17
N ILE A 48 2.75 -1.69 -2.66
CA ILE A 48 3.31 -2.90 -3.28
C ILE A 48 3.32 -4.07 -2.28
N TYR A 49 3.78 -3.84 -1.05
CA TYR A 49 3.83 -4.85 0.00
C TYR A 49 2.44 -5.42 0.31
N PHE A 50 1.45 -4.56 0.56
CA PHE A 50 0.08 -4.99 0.83
C PHE A 50 -0.56 -5.72 -0.35
N TYR A 51 -0.30 -5.25 -1.57
CA TYR A 51 -0.80 -5.88 -2.78
C TYR A 51 -0.24 -7.30 -2.95
N GLN A 52 1.05 -7.50 -2.72
CA GLN A 52 1.69 -8.83 -2.71
C GLN A 52 1.17 -9.74 -1.58
N HIS A 53 0.78 -9.17 -0.45
CA HIS A 53 0.15 -9.89 0.66
C HIS A 53 -1.33 -10.22 0.43
N GLY A 54 -1.90 -9.85 -0.74
CA GLY A 54 -3.26 -10.18 -1.14
C GLY A 54 -4.29 -9.06 -0.96
N VAL A 55 -3.85 -7.85 -0.58
CA VAL A 55 -4.71 -6.67 -0.48
C VAL A 55 -4.74 -5.96 -1.83
N THR A 56 -5.54 -6.47 -2.75
CA THR A 56 -5.72 -5.90 -4.09
C THR A 56 -6.92 -4.94 -4.20
N ASN A 57 -7.67 -4.76 -3.12
CA ASN A 57 -8.84 -3.88 -3.10
C ASN A 57 -8.43 -2.44 -2.83
N GLU A 58 -8.63 -1.57 -3.83
CA GLU A 58 -8.34 -0.13 -3.78
C GLU A 58 -8.92 0.53 -2.52
N GLN A 59 -10.20 0.25 -2.22
CA GLN A 59 -10.88 0.87 -1.06
C GLN A 59 -10.32 0.41 0.28
N SER A 60 -9.89 -0.86 0.38
CA SER A 60 -9.26 -1.37 1.60
C SER A 60 -7.89 -0.77 1.79
N LEU A 61 -7.11 -0.65 0.71
CA LEU A 61 -5.78 -0.09 0.74
C LEU A 61 -5.81 1.41 1.05
N GLU A 62 -6.71 2.17 0.41
CA GLU A 62 -6.95 3.58 0.70
C GLU A 62 -7.28 3.80 2.18
N ARG A 63 -8.22 3.02 2.75
CA ARG A 63 -8.55 3.12 4.19
C ARG A 63 -7.39 2.74 5.09
N LEU A 64 -6.62 1.72 4.71
CA LEU A 64 -5.45 1.29 5.48
C LEU A 64 -4.38 2.38 5.49
N MET A 65 -4.03 2.91 4.32
CA MET A 65 -3.07 4.01 4.18
C MET A 65 -3.55 5.24 4.92
N ALA A 66 -4.84 5.58 4.82
CA ALA A 66 -5.44 6.68 5.55
C ALA A 66 -5.38 6.49 7.07
N SER A 67 -5.56 5.24 7.53
CA SER A 67 -5.44 4.90 8.94
C SER A 67 -3.99 4.98 9.43
N ILE A 68 -2.99 4.61 8.62
CA ILE A 68 -1.57 4.64 8.99
C ILE A 68 -1.07 6.08 8.98
N ALA A 69 -1.36 6.84 7.91
CA ALA A 69 -1.02 8.26 7.79
C ALA A 69 -1.76 9.12 8.83
N GLY A 70 -2.99 8.74 9.21
CA GLY A 70 -3.76 9.40 10.26
C GLY A 70 -3.32 9.05 11.68
N ALA A 71 -2.87 7.80 11.91
CA ALA A 71 -2.43 7.33 13.23
C ALA A 71 -1.13 8.00 13.68
N GLU A 72 -0.23 8.34 12.75
CA GLU A 72 1.03 8.99 13.08
C GLU A 72 0.84 10.40 13.71
N LYS A 73 -0.29 11.07 13.45
CA LYS A 73 -0.60 12.37 14.07
C LYS A 73 -1.05 12.31 15.54
N LEU A 74 -1.36 11.12 16.09
CA LEU A 74 -1.80 10.95 17.49
C LEU A 74 -0.69 10.46 18.43
N THR A 75 0.53 10.32 17.93
CA THR A 75 1.72 9.98 18.73
C THR A 75 2.69 11.16 18.70
N SER A 76 2.40 12.16 19.51
CA SER A 76 3.38 13.11 20.02
C SER A 76 2.97 13.52 21.44
N PRO A 77 3.96 13.71 22.33
CA PRO A 77 3.91 13.40 23.76
C PRO A 77 2.94 14.24 24.61
#